data_AF-A0A0U0S7K2-F1
#
_entry.id   AF-A0A0U0S7K2-F1
#
_cell.length_a   1.000
_cell.length_b   1.000
_cell.length_c   1.000
_cell.angle_alpha   90.00
_cell.angle_beta   90.00
_cell.angle_gamma   90.00
#
_symmetry.space_group_name_H-M   'P 1'
#
loop_
_entity.id
_entity.type
_entity.pdbx_description
1 polymer ?
#
loop_
_entity_poly.entity_id
_entity_poly.type
_entity_poly.pdbx_seq_one_letter_code
_entity_poly.pdbx_strand_id
1 'polypeptide(L)'
;MNWVYRGGRADLVPEDRAGDHAPLIEAVTTTAWLPGQVHVFIHGEAQAVMHNLRPYVRNERGVDAKWASSISGYWRRGRTEEMFRKWKKELAEAEAGTH
;
A
#
# COMPACT_ATOMS: atom_id res chain seq x y z
N MET A 1 -0.61 9.20 18.67
CA MET A 1 0.22 9.30 17.44
C MET A 1 1.09 8.06 17.41
N ASN A 2 0.89 7.19 16.42
CA ASN A 2 1.57 5.89 16.35
C ASN A 2 2.82 6.02 15.49
N TRP A 3 3.99 5.76 16.08
CA TRP A 3 5.26 5.71 15.35
C TRP A 3 5.60 4.26 15.08
N VAL A 4 5.81 3.92 13.80
CA VAL A 4 6.20 2.57 13.37
C VAL A 4 7.66 2.60 12.96
N TYR A 5 8.49 1.82 13.64
CA TYR A 5 9.90 1.68 13.31
C TYR A 5 10.12 0.39 12.50
N ARG A 6 10.53 0.53 11.23
CA ARG A 6 10.76 -0.60 10.31
C ARG A 6 12.04 -1.40 10.64
N GLY A 7 13.01 -0.81 11.36
CA GLY A 7 14.16 -1.56 11.87
C GLY A 7 15.38 -1.69 10.94
N GLY A 8 15.37 -1.17 9.72
CA GLY A 8 16.54 -1.23 8.83
C GLY A 8 16.27 -0.88 7.37
N ARG A 9 17.31 -1.00 6.54
CA ARG A 9 17.18 -0.87 5.07
C ARG A 9 16.26 -1.97 4.54
N ALA A 10 15.49 -1.66 3.49
CA ALA A 10 14.49 -2.58 2.93
C ALA A 10 15.05 -3.96 2.53
N ASP A 11 16.31 -4.02 2.11
CA ASP A 11 17.04 -5.24 1.74
C ASP A 11 17.41 -6.12 2.95
N LEU A 12 17.45 -5.55 4.16
CA LEU A 12 17.83 -6.24 5.39
C LEU A 12 16.64 -6.64 6.26
N VAL A 13 15.45 -6.14 5.95
CA VAL A 13 14.23 -6.51 6.67
C VAL A 13 13.82 -7.93 6.25
N PRO A 14 13.67 -8.88 7.18
CA PRO A 14 13.25 -10.24 6.85
C PRO A 14 11.83 -10.27 6.26
N GLU A 15 11.51 -11.33 5.52
CA GLU A 15 10.25 -11.43 4.77
C GLU A 15 9.01 -11.41 5.67
N ASP A 16 9.13 -11.97 6.88
CA ASP A 16 8.11 -11.97 7.94
C ASP A 16 7.80 -10.58 8.52
N ARG A 17 8.49 -9.53 8.06
CA ARG A 17 8.24 -8.12 8.43
C ARG A 17 8.21 -7.16 7.23
N ALA A 18 8.07 -7.69 6.02
CA ALA A 18 8.05 -6.91 4.77
C ALA A 18 6.84 -7.30 3.90
N GLY A 19 6.54 -6.48 2.88
CA GLY A 19 5.43 -6.73 1.97
C GLY A 19 4.11 -6.90 2.72
N ASP A 20 3.51 -8.08 2.62
CA ASP A 20 2.25 -8.45 3.30
C ASP A 20 2.35 -8.46 4.83
N HIS A 21 3.57 -8.63 5.36
CA HIS A 21 3.83 -8.60 6.81
C HIS A 21 4.44 -7.27 7.28
N ALA A 22 4.38 -6.22 6.45
CA ALA A 22 4.91 -4.93 6.85
C ALA A 22 4.17 -4.40 8.09
N PRO A 23 4.87 -4.00 9.17
CA PRO A 23 4.23 -3.54 10.42
C PRO A 23 3.38 -2.27 10.23
N LEU A 24 3.58 -1.54 9.12
CA LEU A 24 2.74 -0.42 8.74
C LEU A 24 1.29 -0.84 8.46
N ILE A 25 1.06 -2.05 7.94
CA ILE A 25 -0.28 -2.55 7.64
C ILE A 25 -1.08 -2.64 8.93
N GLU A 26 -0.57 -3.37 9.92
CA GLU A 26 -1.20 -3.49 11.24
C GLU A 26 -1.42 -2.13 11.89
N ALA A 27 -0.41 -1.26 11.87
CA ALA A 27 -0.52 0.06 12.48
C ALA A 27 -1.64 0.91 11.85
N VAL A 28 -1.83 0.83 10.53
CA VAL A 28 -2.90 1.56 9.83
C VAL A 28 -4.26 0.92 10.06
N THR A 29 -4.35 -0.42 10.04
CA THR A 29 -5.64 -1.12 10.17
C THR A 29 -6.21 -1.08 11.58
N THR A 30 -5.34 -1.02 12.59
CA THR A 30 -5.73 -0.95 14.01
C THR A 30 -5.92 0.47 14.53
N THR A 31 -5.52 1.49 13.76
CA THR A 31 -5.74 2.89 14.16
C THR A 31 -7.23 3.23 14.13
N ALA A 32 -7.68 3.95 15.15
CA ALA A 32 -9.06 4.42 15.25
C ALA A 32 -9.47 5.21 14.01
N TRP A 33 -10.59 4.80 13.41
CA TRP A 33 -11.16 5.47 12.25
C TRP A 33 -12.10 6.58 12.71
N LEU A 34 -11.77 7.83 12.39
CA LEU A 34 -12.57 8.99 12.80
C LEU A 34 -13.77 9.19 11.88
N PRO A 35 -14.90 9.70 12.39
CA PRO A 35 -16.05 10.04 11.55
C PRO A 35 -15.73 11.22 10.62
N GLY A 36 -16.38 11.25 9.46
CA GLY A 36 -16.26 12.33 8.47
C GLY A 36 -15.72 11.87 7.12
N GLN A 37 -15.56 12.83 6.20
CA GLN A 37 -15.00 12.57 4.87
C GLN A 37 -13.48 12.41 4.96
N VAL A 38 -12.99 11.23 4.59
CA VAL A 38 -11.55 10.92 4.56
C VAL A 38 -11.00 11.23 3.17
N HIS A 39 -9.79 11.80 3.12
CA HIS A 39 -8.96 11.90 1.92
C HIS A 39 -7.68 11.10 2.16
N VAL A 40 -7.29 10.25 1.20
CA VAL A 40 -6.24 9.25 1.39
C VAL A 40 -5.07 9.46 0.44
N PHE A 41 -3.87 9.53 1.02
CA PHE A 41 -2.60 9.63 0.31
C PHE A 41 -1.64 8.57 0.86
N ILE A 42 -1.34 7.53 0.09
CA ILE A 42 -0.50 6.40 0.50
C ILE A 42 0.48 6.05 -0.62
N HIS A 43 1.76 6.28 -0.40
CA HIS A 43 2.83 5.99 -1.36
C HIS A 43 3.95 5.25 -0.63
N GLY A 44 4.39 4.12 -1.17
CA GLY A 44 5.33 3.28 -0.43
C GLY A 44 5.73 2.00 -1.16
N GLU A 45 6.02 0.96 -0.39
CA GLU A 45 6.38 -0.34 -0.98
C GLU A 45 5.15 -0.96 -1.65
N ALA A 46 5.33 -1.44 -2.87
CA ALA A 46 4.27 -1.85 -3.78
C ALA A 46 3.35 -2.94 -3.22
N GLN A 47 3.90 -3.97 -2.58
CA GLN A 47 3.13 -5.08 -2.02
C GLN A 47 2.28 -4.60 -0.84
N ALA A 48 2.90 -3.89 0.10
CA ALA A 48 2.20 -3.36 1.27
C ALA A 48 1.11 -2.35 0.88
N VAL A 49 1.38 -1.48 -0.11
CA VAL A 49 0.43 -0.42 -0.49
C VAL A 49 -0.69 -0.97 -1.38
N MET A 50 -0.36 -1.60 -2.50
CA MET A 50 -1.34 -1.91 -3.53
C MET A 50 -2.18 -3.15 -3.21
N HIS A 51 -1.61 -4.13 -2.51
CA HIS A 51 -2.29 -5.39 -2.21
C HIS A 51 -2.85 -5.48 -0.79
N ASN A 52 -2.44 -4.59 0.13
CA ASN A 52 -2.93 -4.60 1.51
C ASN A 52 -3.67 -3.30 1.86
N LEU A 53 -2.98 -2.15 1.87
CA LEU A 53 -3.59 -0.89 2.32
C LEU A 53 -4.68 -0.37 1.38
N ARG A 54 -4.49 -0.48 0.06
CA ARG A 54 -5.46 -0.02 -0.93
C ARG A 54 -6.81 -0.75 -0.84
N PRO A 55 -6.88 -2.11 -0.86
CA PRO A 55 -8.15 -2.81 -0.70
C PRO A 55 -8.78 -2.55 0.67
N TYR A 56 -7.99 -2.45 1.76
CA TYR A 56 -8.52 -2.06 3.06
C TYR A 56 -9.23 -0.70 3.02
N VAL A 57 -8.61 0.32 2.41
CA VAL A 57 -9.21 1.66 2.30
C VAL A 57 -10.46 1.66 1.39
N ARG A 58 -10.37 1.04 0.21
CA ARG A 58 -11.44 1.12 -0.80
C ARG A 58 -12.61 0.18 -0.50
N ASN A 59 -12.33 -1.03 -0.01
CA ASN A 59 -13.33 -2.08 0.15
C ASN A 59 -13.82 -2.17 1.59
N GLU A 60 -12.91 -2.29 2.57
CA GLU A 60 -13.32 -2.47 3.97
C GLU A 60 -13.78 -1.16 4.62
N ARG A 61 -13.09 -0.05 4.34
CA ARG A 61 -13.48 1.29 4.84
C ARG A 61 -14.44 2.03 3.90
N GLY A 62 -14.71 1.47 2.71
CA GLY A 62 -15.68 2.03 1.76
C GLY A 62 -15.33 3.44 1.25
N VAL A 63 -14.05 3.81 1.23
CA VAL A 63 -13.64 5.13 0.76
C VAL A 63 -13.71 5.15 -0.78
N ASP A 64 -14.59 6.00 -1.32
CA ASP A 64 -14.72 6.20 -2.76
C ASP A 64 -13.37 6.48 -3.43
N ALA A 65 -13.20 5.95 -4.64
CA ALA A 65 -11.98 6.14 -5.44
C ALA A 65 -11.63 7.62 -5.67
N LYS A 66 -12.62 8.52 -5.73
CA LYS A 66 -12.39 9.97 -5.86
C LYS A 66 -11.62 10.57 -4.68
N TRP A 67 -11.76 9.98 -3.49
CA TRP A 67 -11.11 10.41 -2.25
C TRP A 67 -9.89 9.56 -1.89
N ALA A 68 -9.76 8.38 -2.50
CA ALA A 68 -8.65 7.44 -2.35
C ALA A 68 -7.86 7.25 -3.66
N SER A 69 -7.81 8.29 -4.49
CA SER A 69 -7.18 8.24 -5.81
C SER A 69 -5.65 8.21 -5.75
N SER A 70 -5.07 8.70 -4.65
CA SER A 70 -3.61 8.79 -4.46
C SER A 70 -3.06 7.65 -3.59
N ILE A 71 -3.33 6.41 -4.01
CA ILE A 71 -2.75 5.21 -3.39
C ILE A 71 -1.95 4.47 -4.46
N SER A 72 -0.61 4.49 -4.32
CA SER A 72 0.29 3.97 -5.35
C SER A 72 1.53 3.30 -4.77
N GLY A 73 1.93 2.18 -5.37
CA GLY A 73 3.26 1.63 -5.16
C GLY A 73 4.30 2.60 -5.71
N TYR A 74 5.24 3.03 -4.86
CA TYR A 74 6.34 3.93 -5.22
C TYR A 74 7.60 3.17 -5.60
N TRP A 75 7.87 2.05 -4.92
CA TRP A 75 9.00 1.17 -5.18
C TRP A 75 8.65 -0.27 -4.80
N ARG A 76 9.46 -1.25 -5.23
CA ARG A 76 9.27 -2.67 -4.87
C ARG A 76 10.59 -3.31 -4.47
N ARG A 77 10.60 -4.03 -3.35
CA ARG A 77 11.79 -4.77 -2.90
C ARG A 77 12.17 -5.86 -3.91
N GLY A 78 13.47 -6.05 -4.14
CA GLY A 78 13.99 -7.13 -5.01
C GLY A 78 13.74 -6.93 -6.51
N ARG A 79 13.31 -5.75 -6.96
CA ARG A 79 13.17 -5.41 -8.39
C ARG A 79 13.94 -4.14 -8.75
N THR A 80 14.53 -4.15 -9.95
CA THR A 80 15.08 -2.95 -10.58
C THR A 80 13.95 -2.00 -11.02
N GLU A 81 14.28 -0.73 -11.28
CA GLU A 81 13.30 0.30 -11.68
C GLU A 81 12.54 -0.07 -12.96
N GLU A 82 13.21 -0.68 -13.95
CA GLU A 82 12.59 -1.12 -15.21
C GLU A 82 11.55 -2.22 -14.99
N MET A 83 11.90 -3.23 -14.19
CA MET A 83 10.99 -4.32 -13.81
C MET A 83 9.81 -3.81 -12.95
N PHE A 84 10.00 -2.71 -12.23
CA PHE A 84 8.94 -2.05 -11.48
C PHE A 84 7.97 -1.28 -12.38
N ARG A 85 8.47 -0.58 -13.41
CA ARG A 85 7.62 0.10 -14.41
C ARG A 85 6.75 -0.90 -15.16
N LYS A 86 7.32 -2.04 -15.57
CA LYS A 86 6.57 -3.12 -16.22
C LYS A 86 5.44 -3.63 -15.31
N TRP A 87 5.76 -3.93 -14.06
CA TRP A 87 4.76 -4.37 -13.07
C TRP A 87 3.65 -3.35 -12.84
N LYS A 88 3.98 -2.05 -12.74
CA LYS A 88 2.96 -1.00 -12.61
C LYS A 88 2.01 -0.98 -13.81
N LYS A 89 2.52 -1.22 -15.02
CA LYS A 89 1.72 -1.32 -16.23
C LYS A 89 0.80 -2.54 -16.18
N GLU A 90 1.34 -3.71 -15.87
CA GLU A 90 0.57 -4.96 -15.75
C GLU A 90 -0.52 -4.86 -14.67
N LEU A 91 -0.23 -4.21 -13.55
CA LEU A 91 -1.20 -3.95 -12.49
C LEU A 91 -2.34 -3.04 -12.99
N ALA A 92 -2.01 -1.92 -13.63
CA ALA A 92 -3.01 -1.01 -14.18
C ALA A 92 -3.88 -1.69 -15.26
N GLU A 93 -3.28 -2.54 -16.09
CA GLU A 93 -3.99 -3.35 -17.11
C GLU A 93 -4.96 -4.35 -16.46
N ALA A 94 -4.53 -5.08 -15.43
CA ALA A 94 -5.39 -6.00 -14.69
C ALA A 94 -6.55 -5.29 -13.98
N GLU A 95 -6.29 -4.11 -13.40
CA GLU A 95 -7.31 -3.29 -12.76
C GLU A 95 -8.32 -2.70 -13.75
N ALA A 96 -7.88 -2.34 -14.96
CA ALA A 96 -8.75 -1.83 -16.02
C ALA A 96 -9.72 -2.91 -16.57
N GLY A 97 -9.34 -4.19 -16.51
CA GLY A 97 -10.19 -5.31 -16.92
C GLY A 97 -11.25 -5.74 -15.88
N THR A 98 -11.26 -5.11 -14.70
CA THR A 98 -12.17 -5.46 -13.58
C THR A 98 -13.23 -4.36 -13.35
N HIS A 99 -13.63 -3.65 -14.41
CA HIS A 99 -14.69 -2.62 -14.38
C HIS A 99 -15.79 -2.93 -15.39
#